data_AF-A0A9E2RU86-F1
#
_entry.id   AF-A0A9E2RU86-F1
#
_cell.length_a   1.000
_cell.length_b   1.000
_cell.length_c   1.000
_cell.angle_alpha   90.00
_cell.angle_beta   90.00
_cell.angle_gamma   90.00
#
_symmetry.space_group_name_H-M   'P 1'
#
loop_
_entity.id
_entity.type
_entity.pdbx_description
1 polymer ?
#
loop_
_entity_poly.entity_id
_entity_poly.type
_entity_poly.pdbx_seq_one_letter_code
_entity_poly.pdbx_strand_id
1 'polypeptide(L)'
;MSSTVDPESWLPAVGEWYADPQGVTLEVVAVDEEDGTIGVQYFDGTLEELDADAWGEMQLKPVDPPEDWSGSLDMEREDYGVDRDEERHELWASPFDHLDE
;
A
#
# COMPACT_ATOMS: atom_id res chain seq x y z
N MET A 1 -5.99 -24.40 -15.86
CA MET A 1 -5.86 -22.96 -15.55
C MET A 1 -6.28 -22.81 -14.10
N SER A 2 -5.35 -23.06 -13.18
CA SER A 2 -5.57 -22.76 -11.77
C SER A 2 -5.42 -21.25 -11.62
N SER A 3 -6.51 -20.51 -11.55
CA SER A 3 -6.47 -19.24 -10.83
C SER A 3 -6.31 -19.61 -9.37
N THR A 4 -5.08 -19.66 -8.89
CA THR A 4 -4.86 -19.36 -7.49
C THR A 4 -5.34 -17.93 -7.34
N VAL A 5 -6.46 -17.74 -6.65
CA VAL A 5 -6.75 -16.42 -6.12
C VAL A 5 -5.66 -16.25 -5.07
N ASP A 6 -4.66 -15.43 -5.36
CA ASP A 6 -3.68 -15.12 -4.34
C ASP A 6 -4.45 -14.60 -3.14
N PRO A 7 -4.28 -15.22 -1.95
CA PRO A 7 -4.88 -14.74 -0.72
C PRO A 7 -4.15 -13.46 -0.28
N GLU A 8 -3.82 -12.56 -1.20
CA GLU A 8 -3.02 -11.35 -1.01
C GLU A 8 -3.82 -10.13 -1.54
N SER A 9 -4.86 -10.35 -2.36
CA SER A 9 -5.71 -9.28 -2.92
C SER A 9 -6.73 -8.67 -1.94
N TRP A 10 -6.71 -9.04 -0.66
CA TRP A 10 -7.70 -8.57 0.34
C TRP A 10 -7.15 -7.53 1.30
N LEU A 11 -5.84 -7.24 1.25
CA LEU A 11 -5.25 -6.15 2.00
C LEU A 11 -5.56 -4.80 1.33
N PRO A 12 -5.74 -3.73 2.11
CA PRO A 12 -5.99 -2.40 1.56
C PRO A 12 -4.74 -1.85 0.87
N ALA A 13 -4.91 -0.95 -0.11
CA ALA A 13 -3.77 -0.26 -0.70
C ALA A 13 -3.39 0.99 0.10
N VAL A 14 -2.09 1.27 0.15
CA VAL A 14 -1.58 2.47 0.83
C VAL A 14 -1.99 3.73 0.06
N GLY A 15 -2.62 4.68 0.74
CA GLY A 15 -3.22 5.90 0.19
C GLY A 15 -4.73 5.80 -0.02
N GLU A 16 -5.33 4.63 0.22
CA GLU A 16 -6.78 4.47 0.22
C GLU A 16 -7.40 4.93 1.54
N TRP A 17 -8.62 5.44 1.43
CA TRP A 17 -9.41 5.94 2.55
C TRP A 17 -10.53 4.96 2.87
N TYR A 18 -10.75 4.75 4.17
CA TYR A 18 -11.79 3.88 4.67
C TYR A 18 -12.59 4.57 5.77
N ALA A 19 -13.85 4.15 5.92
CA ALA A 19 -14.73 4.59 6.98
C ALA A 19 -15.29 3.41 7.77
N ASP A 20 -15.31 3.54 9.09
CA ASP A 20 -15.97 2.59 9.97
C ASP A 20 -17.51 2.79 9.98
N PRO A 21 -18.28 1.86 10.57
CA PRO A 21 -19.73 2.00 10.70
C PRO A 21 -20.21 3.18 11.56
N GLN A 22 -19.34 3.75 12.39
CA GLN A 22 -19.59 4.95 13.19
C GLN A 22 -19.32 6.25 12.41
N GLY A 23 -18.72 6.15 11.21
CA GLY A 23 -18.37 7.28 10.34
C GLY A 23 -16.98 7.87 10.61
N VAL A 24 -16.13 7.18 11.37
CA VAL A 24 -14.72 7.60 11.53
C VAL A 24 -13.97 7.25 10.26
N THR A 25 -13.25 8.21 9.71
CA THR A 25 -12.43 8.04 8.50
C THR A 25 -10.95 7.89 8.85
N LEU A 26 -10.29 7.02 8.11
CA LEU A 26 -8.87 6.74 8.21
C LEU A 26 -8.27 6.50 6.83
N GLU A 27 -7.00 6.86 6.67
CA GLU A 27 -6.19 6.59 5.49
C GLU A 27 -5.21 5.46 5.80
N VAL A 28 -5.01 4.54 4.87
CA VAL A 28 -3.94 3.54 4.98
C VAL A 28 -2.62 4.17 4.59
N VAL A 29 -1.68 4.26 5.52
CA VAL A 29 -0.38 4.91 5.31
C VAL A 29 0.78 3.91 5.24
N ALA A 30 0.58 2.68 5.68
CA ALA A 30 1.52 1.57 5.49
C ALA A 30 0.78 0.22 5.49
N VAL A 31 1.33 -0.78 4.79
CA VAL A 31 0.92 -2.19 4.90
C VAL A 31 2.21 -3.01 4.90
N ASP A 32 2.38 -3.85 5.90
CA ASP A 32 3.49 -4.79 6.01
C ASP A 32 2.97 -6.22 5.85
N GLU A 33 3.33 -6.85 4.74
CA GLU A 33 2.86 -8.19 4.39
C GLU A 33 3.63 -9.29 5.14
N GLU A 34 4.87 -9.02 5.55
CA GLU A 34 5.69 -9.99 6.30
C GLU A 34 5.20 -10.12 7.75
N ASP A 35 4.82 -9.00 8.36
CA ASP A 35 4.33 -8.93 9.74
C ASP A 35 2.79 -9.04 9.81
N GLY A 36 2.08 -8.74 8.71
CA GLY A 36 0.62 -8.80 8.62
C GLY A 36 -0.08 -7.60 9.28
N THR A 37 0.59 -6.44 9.26
CA THR A 37 0.15 -5.21 9.92
C THR A 37 -0.20 -4.12 8.92
N ILE A 38 -1.16 -3.27 9.30
CA ILE A 38 -1.73 -2.22 8.49
C ILE A 38 -1.64 -0.93 9.30
N GLY A 39 -0.79 0.00 8.85
CA GLY A 39 -0.64 1.32 9.42
C GLY A 39 -1.70 2.27 8.87
N VAL A 40 -2.44 2.94 9.77
CA VAL A 40 -3.51 3.87 9.44
C VAL A 40 -3.29 5.25 10.05
N GLN A 41 -3.79 6.28 9.37
CA GLN A 41 -3.85 7.66 9.87
C GLN A 41 -5.30 8.13 9.95
N TYR A 42 -5.72 8.56 11.13
CA TYR A 42 -7.02 9.19 11.33
C TYR A 42 -6.98 10.67 10.90
N PHE A 43 -8.15 11.25 10.62
CA PHE A 43 -8.28 12.68 10.26
C PHE A 43 -7.63 13.65 11.27
N ASP A 44 -7.60 13.30 12.56
CA ASP A 44 -6.95 14.10 13.62
C ASP A 44 -5.41 14.05 13.56
N GLY A 45 -4.83 13.26 12.66
CA GLY A 45 -3.39 13.02 12.52
C GLY A 45 -2.85 11.89 13.42
N THR A 46 -3.72 11.21 14.16
CA THR A 46 -3.36 10.04 14.96
C THR A 46 -2.95 8.88 14.06
N LEU A 47 -1.79 8.28 14.34
CA LEU A 47 -1.31 7.07 13.67
C LEU A 47 -1.60 5.84 14.54
N GLU A 48 -2.06 4.77 13.92
CA GLU A 48 -2.34 3.49 14.55
C GLU A 48 -1.89 2.33 13.65
N GLU A 49 -1.52 1.21 14.26
CA GLU A 49 -1.15 -0.01 13.56
C GLU A 49 -2.16 -1.09 13.93
N LEU A 50 -2.73 -1.72 12.92
CA LEU A 50 -3.80 -2.71 13.03
C LEU A 50 -3.34 -4.02 12.41
N ASP A 51 -3.53 -5.14 13.11
CA ASP A 51 -3.35 -6.45 12.51
C ASP A 51 -4.45 -6.73 11.46
N ALA A 52 -4.17 -7.63 10.52
CA ALA A 52 -5.13 -8.01 9.49
C ALA A 52 -6.48 -8.54 10.03
N ASP A 53 -6.46 -9.19 11.21
CA ASP A 53 -7.68 -9.65 11.90
C ASP A 53 -8.52 -8.46 12.40
N ALA A 54 -7.88 -7.52 13.11
CA ALA A 54 -8.51 -6.30 13.60
C ALA A 54 -9.09 -5.45 12.46
N TRP A 55 -8.35 -5.30 11.36
CA TRP A 55 -8.80 -4.62 10.15
C TRP A 55 -10.11 -5.23 9.60
N GLY A 56 -10.18 -6.56 9.54
CA GLY A 56 -11.37 -7.28 9.09
C GLY A 56 -12.57 -7.12 10.03
N GLU A 57 -12.34 -7.08 11.35
CA GLU A 57 -13.40 -6.91 12.36
C GLU A 57 -14.03 -5.51 12.34
N MET A 58 -13.26 -4.49 11.94
CA MET A 58 -13.72 -3.10 11.91
C MET A 58 -14.81 -2.83 10.86
N GLN A 59 -15.03 -3.76 9.91
CA GLN A 59 -16.03 -3.61 8.84
C GLN A 59 -15.87 -2.30 8.05
N LEU A 60 -14.61 -1.92 7.82
CA LEU A 60 -14.21 -0.73 7.09
C LEU A 60 -14.73 -0.78 5.66
N LYS A 61 -15.19 0.37 5.16
CA LYS A 61 -15.65 0.52 3.78
C LYS A 61 -14.78 1.54 3.06
N PRO A 62 -14.35 1.26 1.81
CA PRO A 62 -13.61 2.24 1.03
C PRO A 62 -14.51 3.46 0.79
N VAL A 63 -13.94 4.64 0.97
CA VAL A 63 -14.60 5.94 0.77
C VAL A 63 -13.67 6.88 0.01
N ASP A 64 -14.24 7.90 -0.62
CA ASP A 64 -13.43 8.98 -1.17
C ASP A 64 -12.77 9.79 -0.04
N PRO A 65 -11.56 10.33 -0.28
CA PRO A 65 -10.92 11.24 0.66
C PRO A 65 -11.83 12.47 0.91
N PRO A 66 -11.87 13.00 2.14
CA PRO A 66 -12.62 14.21 2.42
C PRO A 66 -12.07 15.39 1.60
N GLU A 67 -12.95 16.28 1.14
CA GLU A 67 -12.65 17.39 0.21
C GLU A 67 -11.52 18.34 0.66
N ASP A 68 -11.11 18.30 1.93
CA ASP A 68 -10.05 19.13 2.52
C ASP A 68 -8.67 18.43 2.56
N TRP A 69 -8.59 17.11 2.41
CA TRP A 69 -7.34 16.34 2.53
C TRP A 69 -6.53 16.25 1.23
N SER A 70 -7.18 16.32 0.07
CA SER A 70 -6.51 16.27 -1.24
C SER A 70 -5.65 17.51 -1.54
N GLY A 71 -5.71 18.55 -0.70
CA GLY A 71 -4.95 19.79 -0.90
C GLY A 71 -3.45 19.71 -0.60
N SER A 72 -2.98 18.66 0.11
CA SER A 72 -1.58 18.59 0.60
C SER A 72 -0.77 17.38 0.13
N LEU A 73 -1.40 16.37 -0.51
CA LEU A 73 -0.73 15.14 -0.95
C LEU A 73 -1.12 14.76 -2.39
N ASP A 74 -0.94 15.69 -3.33
CA ASP A 74 -0.70 15.32 -4.73
C ASP A 74 0.77 14.89 -4.84
N MET A 75 1.08 13.70 -4.30
CA MET A 75 2.24 12.95 -4.73
C MET A 75 1.67 11.75 -5.48
N GLU A 76 1.69 11.83 -6.81
CA GLU A 76 1.61 10.70 -7.74
C GLU A 76 2.20 9.45 -7.07
N ARG A 77 1.34 8.59 -6.51
CA ARG A 77 1.72 7.23 -6.13
C ARG A 77 1.34 6.31 -7.29
N GLU A 78 1.86 6.66 -8.46
CA GLU A 78 2.08 5.68 -9.52
C GLU A 78 3.17 4.72 -9.02
N ASP A 79 2.83 3.43 -9.01
CA ASP A 79 3.79 2.32 -8.92
C ASP A 79 4.31 1.96 -7.51
N TYR A 80 3.43 1.40 -6.68
CA TYR A 80 3.84 0.22 -5.90
C TYR A 80 3.14 -1.01 -6.48
N GLY A 81 3.44 -1.29 -7.76
CA GLY A 81 3.29 -2.63 -8.29
C GLY A 81 4.29 -3.53 -7.55
N VAL A 82 3.79 -4.31 -6.61
CA VAL A 82 4.50 -5.48 -6.10
C VAL A 82 4.65 -6.44 -7.26
N ASP A 83 5.70 -6.25 -8.08
CA ASP A 83 6.15 -7.24 -9.05
C ASP A 83 6.97 -8.28 -8.26
N ARG A 84 6.23 -9.13 -7.54
CA ARG A 84 6.77 -10.39 -7.02
C ARG A 84 6.50 -11.46 -8.07
N ASP A 85 7.28 -11.46 -9.15
CA ASP A 85 7.66 -12.71 -9.80
C ASP A 85 9.02 -12.59 -10.51
N GLU A 86 9.77 -13.67 -10.40
CA GLU A 86 11.17 -13.81 -10.70
C GLU A 86 11.45 -13.82 -12.23
N GLU A 87 12.71 -13.57 -12.60
CA GLU A 87 13.33 -13.87 -13.90
C GLU A 87 13.20 -12.85 -15.05
N ARG A 88 14.17 -11.92 -15.14
CA ARG A 88 14.88 -11.74 -16.43
C ARG A 88 16.28 -11.11 -16.32
N HIS A 89 17.27 -11.99 -16.45
CA HIS A 89 18.45 -11.86 -17.31
C HIS A 89 19.36 -10.62 -17.21
N GLU A 90 20.55 -10.86 -16.67
CA GLU A 90 21.85 -10.60 -17.33
C GLU A 90 22.04 -9.25 -18.04
N LEU A 91 22.05 -8.13 -17.32
CA LEU A 91 22.55 -6.85 -17.86
C LEU A 91 23.38 -6.03 -16.87
N TRP A 92 24.13 -6.68 -15.98
CA TRP A 92 25.29 -6.04 -15.32
C TRP A 92 26.48 -6.07 -16.28
N ALA A 93 26.28 -5.54 -17.48
CA ALA A 93 27.36 -5.19 -18.38
C ALA A 93 28.09 -4.00 -17.75
N SER A 94 29.15 -4.33 -17.02
CA SER A 94 30.11 -3.42 -16.40
C SER A 94 30.43 -2.20 -17.28
N PRO A 95 30.04 -0.97 -16.89
CA PRO A 95 30.33 0.23 -17.67
C PRO A 95 31.71 0.82 -17.31
N PHE A 96 32.77 -0.01 -17.25
CA PHE A 96 34.09 0.47 -16.81
C PHE A 96 35.31 -0.24 -17.44
N ASP A 97 35.20 -0.78 -18.65
CA ASP A 97 36.36 -1.34 -19.38
C ASP A 97 36.89 -0.45 -20.52
N HIS A 98 36.53 0.83 -20.59
CA HIS A 98 37.06 1.72 -21.64
C HIS A 98 37.50 3.07 -21.11
N LEU A 99 38.56 3.06 -20.31
CA LEU A 99 39.43 4.21 -20.07
C LEU A 99 40.89 3.73 -20.15
N ASP A 100 41.32 3.39 -21.36
CA ASP A 100 42.73 3.40 -21.75
C ASP A 100 42.80 3.93 -23.19
N GLU A 101 43.18 5.19 -23.34
CA GLU A 101 43.87 5.76 -24.52
C GLU A 101 44.69 6.98 -24.09
#